data_AF-A0A3S0AF34-F1
#
_entry.id   AF-A0A3S0AF34-F1
#
_cell.length_a   1.000
_cell.length_b   1.000
_cell.length_c   1.000
_cell.angle_alpha   90.00
_cell.angle_beta   90.00
_cell.angle_gamma   90.00
#
_symmetry.space_group_name_H-M   'P 1'
#
loop_
_entity.id
_entity.type
_entity.pdbx_description
1 polymer ?
#
loop_
_entity_poly.entity_id
_entity_poly.type
_entity_poly.pdbx_seq_one_letter_code
_entity_poly.pdbx_strand_id
1 'polypeptide(L)' 'MDMDNPQDVDAAFWAQMLGVTISDERPAPDSPLGRVRAFTERYGEDALRPEHIRAAVEGRPLPPPE' A
#
# COMPACT_ATOMS: atom_id res chain seq x y z
N MET A 1 -12.52 8.26 -3.37
CA MET A 1 -13.33 7.49 -2.42
C MET A 1 -14.76 7.37 -2.89
N ASP A 2 -15.31 6.18 -2.70
CA ASP A 2 -16.70 5.80 -2.89
C ASP A 2 -17.36 5.55 -1.52
N MET A 3 -18.30 6.41 -1.12
CA MET A 3 -18.94 6.32 0.21
C MET A 3 -20.02 5.23 0.29
N ASP A 4 -20.29 4.53 -0.81
CA ASP A 4 -21.13 3.32 -0.83
C ASP A 4 -20.28 2.05 -0.64
N ASN A 5 -18.94 2.15 -0.70
CA ASN A 5 -18.02 1.06 -0.40
C ASN A 5 -17.71 1.01 1.12
N PRO A 6 -17.99 -0.10 1.82
CA PRO A 6 -17.72 -0.24 3.25
C PRO A 6 -16.25 0.04 3.63
N GLN A 7 -15.29 -0.31 2.76
CA GLN A 7 -13.87 -0.10 3.05
C GLN A 7 -13.49 1.39 3.05
N ASP A 8 -14.06 2.17 2.13
CA ASP A 8 -13.81 3.60 2.02
C ASP A 8 -14.47 4.35 3.18
N VAL A 9 -15.66 3.90 3.61
CA VAL A 9 -16.35 4.42 4.81
C VAL A 9 -15.52 4.18 6.06
N ASP A 10 -15.03 2.96 6.27
CA ASP A 10 -14.19 2.63 7.43
C ASP A 10 -12.88 3.41 7.40
N ALA A 11 -12.24 3.53 6.23
CA ALA A 11 -11.02 4.31 6.07
C ALA A 11 -11.24 5.79 6.40
N ALA A 12 -12.34 6.39 5.92
CA ALA A 12 -12.72 7.76 6.24
C ALA A 12 -12.99 7.97 7.74
N PHE A 13 -13.65 7.01 8.39
CA PHE A 13 -13.86 7.03 9.85
C PHE A 13 -12.52 7.05 10.61
N TRP A 14 -11.59 6.15 10.27
CA TRP A 14 -10.28 6.11 10.92
C TRP A 14 -9.45 7.35 10.66
N ALA A 15 -9.50 7.89 9.44
CA ALA A 15 -8.84 9.15 9.09
C ALA A 15 -9.32 10.30 9.99
N GLN A 16 -10.64 10.43 10.15
CA GLN A 16 -11.26 11.42 11.04
C GLN A 16 -10.87 11.19 12.51
N MET A 17 -10.88 9.95 12.98
CA MET A 17 -10.58 9.61 14.37
C MET A 17 -9.11 9.86 14.73
N LEU A 18 -8.19 9.62 13.79
CA LEU A 18 -6.74 9.80 13.97
C LEU A 18 -6.26 11.22 13.63
N GLY A 19 -7.12 12.07 13.07
CA GLY A 19 -6.75 13.42 12.62
C GLY A 19 -5.80 13.42 11.42
N VAL A 20 -5.89 12.40 10.57
CA VAL A 20 -5.08 12.25 9.36
C VAL A 20 -5.93 12.37 8.11
N THR A 21 -5.30 12.64 6.98
CA THR A 21 -5.95 12.67 5.66
C THR A 21 -5.51 11.46 4.84
N ILE A 22 -6.45 10.85 4.13
CA ILE A 22 -6.14 9.82 3.14
C ILE A 22 -5.74 10.50 1.83
N SER A 23 -4.61 10.10 1.27
CA SER A 23 -4.09 10.64 0.02
C SER A 23 -4.36 9.66 -1.13
N ASP A 24 -4.93 10.17 -2.21
CA ASP A 24 -5.09 9.45 -3.48
C ASP A 24 -3.86 9.63 -4.39
N GLU A 25 -2.86 10.40 -3.96
CA GLU A 25 -1.63 10.61 -4.73
C GLU A 25 -0.77 9.34 -4.78
N ARG A 26 0.11 9.25 -5.78
CA ARG A 26 1.07 8.14 -5.79
C ARG A 26 1.99 8.23 -4.58
N PRO A 27 2.28 7.10 -3.92
CA PRO A 27 3.29 7.07 -2.89
C PRO A 27 4.66 7.46 -3.46
N ALA A 28 5.50 8.10 -2.65
CA ALA A 28 6.87 8.39 -3.03
C ALA A 28 7.60 7.09 -3.45
N PRO A 29 8.37 7.08 -4.55
CA PRO A 29 8.94 5.84 -5.12
C PRO A 29 9.83 5.05 -4.16
N ASP A 30 10.51 5.75 -3.25
CA ASP A 30 11.42 5.21 -2.26
C ASP A 30 10.73 4.81 -0.94
N SER A 31 9.45 5.20 -0.75
CA SER A 31 8.66 4.79 0.40
C SER A 31 8.37 3.28 0.36
N PRO A 32 8.10 2.63 1.51
CA PRO A 32 7.69 1.22 1.56
C PRO A 32 6.57 0.88 0.57
N LEU A 33 5.52 1.71 0.52
CA LEU A 33 4.37 1.50 -0.38
C LEU A 33 4.75 1.76 -1.84
N GLY A 34 5.62 2.74 -2.12
CA GLY A 34 6.16 3.00 -3.45
C GLY A 34 6.94 1.81 -4.01
N ARG A 35 7.75 1.15 -3.16
CA ARG A 35 8.48 -0.06 -3.55
C ARG A 35 7.57 -1.26 -3.83
N VAL A 36 6.53 -1.46 -3.01
CA VAL A 36 5.52 -2.52 -3.23
C VAL A 36 4.78 -2.27 -4.54
N ARG A 37 4.37 -1.03 -4.80
CA ARG A 37 3.72 -0.66 -6.05
C ARG A 37 4.61 -0.89 -7.26
N ALA A 38 5.88 -0.51 -7.19
CA ALA A 38 6.83 -0.76 -8.29
C ALA A 38 7.03 -2.26 -8.55
N PHE A 39 6.96 -3.09 -7.51
CA PHE A 39 7.01 -4.54 -7.63
C PHE A 39 5.79 -5.10 -8.35
N THR A 40 4.57 -4.70 -7.95
CA THR A 40 3.33 -5.18 -8.59
C THR A 40 3.16 -4.65 -10.02
N GLU A 41 3.61 -3.42 -10.30
CA GLU A 41 3.66 -2.89 -11.67
C GLU A 41 4.57 -3.73 -12.59
N ARG A 42 5.61 -4.38 -12.04
CA ARG A 42 6.56 -5.20 -12.80
C ARG A 42 6.15 -6.67 -12.92
N TYR A 43 5.62 -7.25 -11.84
CA TYR A 43 5.40 -8.70 -11.74
C TYR A 43 3.92 -9.10 -11.63
N GLY A 44 3.02 -8.12 -11.58
CA GLY A 44 1.59 -8.34 -11.32
C GLY A 44 1.26 -8.39 -9.82
N GLU A 45 -0.01 -8.15 -9.50
CA GLU A 45 -0.50 -8.22 -8.11
C GLU A 45 -0.48 -9.65 -7.57
N ASP A 46 -0.68 -10.66 -8.42
CA ASP A 46 -0.66 -12.08 -8.04
C ASP A 46 0.71 -12.55 -7.52
N ALA A 47 1.79 -11.85 -7.87
CA ALA A 47 3.13 -12.12 -7.36
C ALA A 47 3.33 -11.56 -5.94
N LEU A 48 2.42 -10.73 -5.44
CA LEU A 48 2.56 -10.07 -4.16
C LEU A 48 2.23 -11.02 -3.00
N ARG A 49 3.27 -11.43 -2.29
CA ARG A 49 3.19 -12.20 -1.05
C ARG A 49 3.45 -11.37 0.22
N PRO A 50 3.03 -11.86 1.40
CA PRO A 50 3.27 -11.20 2.69
C PRO A 50 4.74 -10.85 2.98
N GLU A 51 5.69 -11.62 2.46
CA GLU A 51 7.13 -11.39 2.63
C GLU A 51 7.59 -10.07 1.98
N HIS A 52 6.96 -9.65 0.88
CA HIS A 52 7.26 -8.38 0.23
C HIS A 52 6.79 -7.19 1.09
N ILE A 53 5.61 -7.31 1.70
CA ILE A 53 5.09 -6.29 2.63
C ILE A 53 6.00 -6.18 3.83
N ARG A 54 6.39 -7.31 4.42
CA ARG A 54 7.32 -7.34 5.55
C ARG A 54 8.67 -6.72 5.19
N ALA A 55 9.25 -7.07 4.04
CA ALA A 55 10.50 -6.48 3.57
C ALA A 55 10.37 -4.96 3.37
N ALA A 56 9.26 -4.50 2.80
CA ALA A 56 9.00 -3.07 2.59
C ALA A 56 8.92 -2.30 3.92
N VAL A 57 8.19 -2.82 4.90
CA VAL A 57 8.07 -2.24 6.27
C VAL A 57 9.42 -2.19 6.98
N GLU A 58 10.22 -3.25 6.87
CA GLU A 58 11.55 -3.33 7.49
C GLU A 58 12.62 -2.52 6.73
N GLY A 59 12.27 -1.84 5.64
CA GLY A 59 13.23 -1.08 4.85
C GLY A 59 14.20 -1.93 4.03
N ARG A 60 13.92 -3.23 3.86
CA ARG A 60 14.75 -4.18 3.12
C ARG A 60 14.34 -4.26 1.65
N PRO A 61 15.24 -4.71 0.76
CA PRO A 61 14.88 -5.03 -0.61
C PRO A 61 13.76 -6.07 -0.67
N LEU A 62 12.81 -5.89 -1.60
CA LEU A 62 11.76 -6.86 -1.84
C LEU A 62 12.37 -8.12 -2.45
N PRO A 63 12.03 -9.32 -1.95
CA PRO A 63 12.48 -10.56 -2.55
C PRO A 63 11.93 -10.71 -3.98
N PRO A 64 12.56 -11.53 -4.84
CA PRO A 64 12.02 -11.81 -6.17
C PRO A 64 10.70 -12.58 -6.08
N PRO A 65 9.85 -12.52 -7.13
CA PRO A 65 8.72 -13.44 -7.27
C PRO A 65 9.25 -14.89 -7.35
N GLU A 66 8.46 -15.86 -6.85
CA GLU A 66 8.77 -17.30 -7.02
C GLU A 66 8.03 -17.83 -8.25
#